data_AF-A0A4R3Q977-F1
#
_entry.id   AF-A0A4R3Q977-F1
#
_cell.length_a   1.000
_cell.length_b   1.000
_cell.length_c   1.000
_cell.angle_alpha   90.00
_cell.angle_beta   90.00
_cell.angle_gamma   90.00
#
_symmetry.space_group_name_H-M   'P 1'
#
loop_
_entity.id
_entity.type
_entity.pdbx_description
1 polymer ?
#
loop_
_entity_poly.entity_id
_entity_poly.type
_entity_poly.pdbx_seq_one_letter_code
_entity_poly.pdbx_strand_id
1 'polypeptide(L)' 'MILSLMDQYSEQLSGIFLALADPTRRAVLGRLGEGLGSISDLAEPFGMALSSFMKHIHLLEAESHA' A
#
# COMPACT_ATOMS: atom_id res chain seq x y z
N MET A 1 -12.24 0.48 28.03
CA MET A 1 -12.75 1.39 26.98
C MET A 1 -11.79 1.44 25.78
N ILE A 2 -10.50 1.78 25.95
CA ILE A 2 -9.51 1.75 24.84
C ILE A 2 -9.29 0.34 24.24
N LEU A 3 -9.23 -0.71 25.08
CA LEU A 3 -9.02 -2.08 24.60
C LEU A 3 -10.15 -2.60 23.69
N SER A 4 -11.40 -2.15 23.92
CA SER A 4 -12.55 -2.52 23.09
C SER A 4 -12.53 -1.82 21.72
N LEU A 5 -11.94 -0.63 21.64
CA LEU A 5 -11.76 0.09 20.38
C LEU A 5 -10.62 -0.54 19.56
N MET A 6 -9.54 -0.98 20.21
CA MET A 6 -8.45 -1.68 19.52
C MET A 6 -8.91 -3.01 18.91
N ASP A 7 -9.75 -3.77 19.62
CA ASP A 7 -10.36 -5.00 19.10
C ASP A 7 -11.27 -4.74 17.90
N GLN A 8 -12.07 -3.66 17.95
CA GLN A 8 -12.98 -3.26 16.87
C GLN A 8 -12.26 -2.98 15.53
N TYR A 9 -11.02 -2.46 15.56
CA TYR A 9 -10.25 -2.12 14.36
C TYR A 9 -9.11 -3.10 14.07
N SER A 10 -8.96 -4.18 14.85
CA SER A 10 -7.79 -5.05 14.80
C SER A 10 -7.54 -5.65 13.41
N GLU A 11 -8.58 -6.18 12.76
CA GLU A 11 -8.47 -6.78 11.42
C GLU A 11 -8.15 -5.74 10.34
N GLN A 12 -8.88 -4.62 10.32
CA GLN A 12 -8.64 -3.54 9.37
C GLN A 12 -7.23 -2.98 9.50
N LEU A 13 -6.78 -2.75 10.73
CA LEU A 13 -5.45 -2.21 10.99
C LEU A 13 -4.35 -3.22 10.65
N SER A 14 -4.60 -4.52 10.86
CA SER A 14 -3.71 -5.60 10.42
C SER A 14 -3.54 -5.61 8.90
N GLY A 15 -4.63 -5.45 8.15
CA GLY A 15 -4.63 -5.29 6.70
C GLY A 15 -3.83 -4.08 6.22
N ILE A 16 -4.08 -2.91 6.82
CA ILE A 16 -3.32 -1.68 6.54
C ILE A 16 -1.82 -1.88 6.84
N PHE A 17 -1.46 -2.49 7.98
CA PHE A 17 -0.05 -2.75 8.30
C PHE A 17 0.59 -3.74 7.33
N LEU A 18 -0.15 -4.75 6.87
CA LEU A 18 0.32 -5.66 5.83
C LEU A 18 0.56 -4.91 4.50
N ALA A 19 -0.36 -4.05 4.09
CA ALA A 19 -0.20 -3.19 2.91
C ALA A 19 0.97 -2.20 3.03
N LEU A 20 1.31 -1.74 4.24
CA LEU A 20 2.40 -0.79 4.43
C LEU A 20 3.76 -1.44 4.77
N ALA A 21 3.80 -2.76 5.00
CA ALA A 21 5.02 -3.46 5.46
C ALA A 21 6.19 -3.37 4.47
N ASP A 22 5.92 -3.32 3.17
CA ASP A 22 6.94 -3.31 2.12
C ASP A 22 7.41 -1.89 1.75
N PRO A 23 8.72 -1.64 1.64
CA PRO A 23 9.26 -0.32 1.32
C PRO A 23 8.84 0.19 -0.07
N THR A 24 8.65 -0.69 -1.07
CA THR A 24 8.17 -0.31 -2.40
C THR A 24 6.77 0.29 -2.31
N ARG A 25 5.87 -0.35 -1.54
CA ARG A 25 4.50 0.14 -1.34
C ARG A 25 4.47 1.50 -0.64
N ARG A 26 5.29 1.70 0.39
CA ARG A 26 5.41 3.02 1.04
C ARG A 26 5.96 4.09 0.11
N ALA A 27 6.94 3.75 -0.73
CA ALA A 27 7.48 4.68 -1.72
C ALA A 27 6.44 5.06 -2.79
N VAL A 28 5.62 4.12 -3.25
CA VAL A 28 4.50 4.39 -4.17
C VAL A 28 3.51 5.38 -3.57
N LEU A 29 3.05 5.14 -2.33
CA LEU A 29 2.14 6.06 -1.65
C LEU A 29 2.77 7.44 -1.42
N GLY A 30 4.07 7.49 -1.09
CA GLY A 30 4.81 8.75 -0.98
C GLY A 30 4.76 9.56 -2.27
N ARG A 31 5.03 8.94 -3.43
CA ARG A 31 4.97 9.61 -4.74
C ARG A 31 3.55 10.03 -5.11
N LEU A 32 2.54 9.19 -4.83
CA LEU A 32 1.13 9.55 -5.05
C LEU A 32 0.67 10.72 -4.17
N GLY A 33 1.29 10.90 -3.00
CA GLY A 33 1.08 12.09 -2.15
C GLY A 33 1.59 13.39 -2.77
N GLU A 34 2.52 13.32 -3.73
CA GLU A 34 3.05 14.48 -4.47
C GLU A 34 2.22 14.79 -5.73
N GLY A 35 1.46 13.83 -6.24
CA GLY A 35 0.60 13.98 -7.41
C GLY A 35 0.23 12.66 -8.08
N LEU A 36 -0.65 12.74 -9.08
CA LEU A 36 -1.01 11.57 -9.89
C LEU A 36 0.17 11.11 -10.76
N GLY A 37 0.31 9.80 -10.97
CA GLY A 37 1.31 9.21 -11.84
C GLY A 37 0.78 7.97 -12.55
N SER A 38 1.29 7.68 -13.74
CA SER A 38 0.98 6.41 -14.39
C SER A 38 1.69 5.24 -13.70
N ILE A 39 1.21 4.02 -13.91
CA ILE A 39 1.86 2.81 -13.37
C ILE A 39 3.33 2.74 -13.80
N SER A 40 3.63 3.08 -15.05
CA SER A 40 5.00 3.08 -15.57
C SER A 40 5.88 4.12 -14.86
N ASP A 41 5.36 5.33 -14.62
CA ASP A 41 6.10 6.39 -13.93
C ASP A 41 6.40 6.01 -12.47
N LEU A 42 5.42 5.39 -11.80
CA LEU A 42 5.59 4.90 -10.44
C LEU A 42 6.59 3.75 -10.37
N ALA A 43 6.62 2.87 -11.36
CA ALA A 43 7.49 1.70 -11.42
C ALA A 43 8.97 2.02 -11.71
N GLU A 44 9.24 3.11 -12.42
CA GLU A 44 10.56 3.49 -12.97
C GLU A 44 11.73 3.39 -11.96
N PRO A 45 11.61 3.83 -10.69
CA PRO A 45 12.73 3.82 -9.75
C PRO A 45 13.12 2.43 -9.21
N PHE A 46 12.26 1.41 -9.39
CA PHE A 46 12.41 0.14 -8.68
C PHE A 46 13.17 -0.93 -9.47
N GLY A 47 13.50 -0.69 -10.74
CA GLY A 47 14.32 -1.58 -11.57
C GLY A 47 13.76 -3.00 -11.73
N MET A 48 12.47 -3.21 -11.47
CA MET A 48 11.81 -4.52 -11.52
C MET A 48 10.90 -4.65 -12.73
N ALA A 49 10.57 -5.89 -13.09
CA ALA A 49 9.55 -6.16 -14.11
C ALA A 49 8.19 -5.57 -13.68
N LEU A 50 7.44 -5.02 -14.65
CA LEU A 50 6.14 -4.39 -14.40
C LEU A 50 5.14 -5.34 -13.74
N SER A 51 5.18 -6.63 -14.07
CA SER A 51 4.34 -7.66 -13.44
C SER A 51 4.64 -7.88 -11.96
N SER A 52 5.89 -7.71 -11.54
CA SER A 52 6.28 -7.72 -10.12
C SER A 52 5.78 -6.47 -9.43
N PHE A 53 5.94 -5.31 -10.05
CA PHE A 53 5.45 -4.03 -9.51
C PHE A 53 3.92 -4.02 -9.31
N MET A 54 3.16 -4.54 -10.29
CA MET A 54 1.70 -4.65 -10.21
C MET A 54 1.21 -5.44 -8.99
N LYS A 55 1.99 -6.40 -8.47
CA LYS A 55 1.63 -7.13 -7.23
C LYS A 55 1.61 -6.19 -6.02
N HIS A 56 2.50 -5.20 -5.97
CA HIS A 56 2.51 -4.19 -4.92
C HIS A 56 1.29 -3.27 -5.02
N ILE A 57 0.91 -2.89 -6.25
CA ILE A 57 -0.29 -2.08 -6.50
C ILE A 57 -1.56 -2.82 -6.09
N HIS A 58 -1.75 -4.06 -6.55
CA HIS A 58 -2.94 -4.84 -6.19
C HIS A 58 -3.08 -5.05 -4.68
N LEU A 59 -1.97 -5.19 -3.94
CA LEU A 59 -2.03 -5.32 -2.49
C LEU A 59 -2.39 -3.98 -1.82
N LEU A 60 -1.93 -2.84 -2.34
CA LEU A 60 -2.37 -1.52 -1.88
C LEU A 60 -3.87 -1.30 -2.14
N GLU A 61 -4.37 -1.74 -3.31
CA GLU A 61 -5.78 -1.61 -3.69
C GLU A 61 -6.69 -2.51 -2.84
N ALA A 62 -6.29 -3.76 -2.58
CA ALA A 62 -7.06 -4.72 -1.80
C ALA A 62 -7.39 -4.21 -0.39
N GLU A 63 -6.44 -3.50 0.23
CA GLU A 63 -6.58 -2.95 1.59
C GLU A 63 -7.13 -1.51 1.61
N SER A 64 -7.41 -0.91 0.44
CA SER A 64 -8.02 0.43 0.32
C SER A 64 -9.55 0.44 0.41
N HIS A 65 -10.18 -0.74 0.39
CA HIS A 65 -11.64 -0.90 0.37
C HIS A 65 -12.24 -1.29 1.73
N ALA A 66 -11.49 -1.10 2.82
CA ALA A 66 -11.92 -1.33 4.20
C ALA A 66 -12.35 -0.04 4.90
#